data_AF-A0A0D4CF15-F1
#
_entry.id   AF-A0A0D4CF15-F1
#
_cell.length_a   1.000
_cell.length_b   1.000
_cell.length_c   1.000
_cell.angle_alpha   90.00
_cell.angle_beta   90.00
_cell.angle_gamma   90.00
#
_symmetry.space_group_name_H-M   'P 1'
#
loop_
_entity.id
_entity.type
_entity.pdbx_description
1 polymer ?
#
loop_
_entity_poly.entity_id
_entity_poly.type
_entity_poly.pdbx_seq_one_letter_code
_entity_poly.pdbx_strand_id
1 'polypeptide(L)'
;RFQSPRVLFSTQPPPLSRDGQGVEFLDSTDSLNRNIRTKRSTHPVHNRGEYSVCDSVSVWVANKTTATDIKGKEVTVMVDVNLNNNAYKQYFFETKCRDPKPVSSGCRGIDARHWNSYCTTTHTFVKALTMEGQQAAWRFIRIDTACVCVISRKTENL
;
A
#
# COMPACT_ATOMS: atom_id res chain seq x y z
N ARG A 1 -12.81 9.92 34.40
CA ARG A 1 -11.63 9.80 33.51
C ARG A 1 -11.90 8.62 32.57
N PHE A 2 -12.24 8.90 31.31
CA PHE A 2 -12.53 7.85 30.33
C PHE A 2 -11.23 7.51 29.57
N GLN A 3 -10.67 6.33 29.81
CA GLN A 3 -9.60 5.78 28.97
C GLN A 3 -10.25 4.97 27.85
N SER A 4 -9.87 5.29 26.61
CA SER A 4 -10.30 4.58 25.39
C SER A 4 -9.83 3.12 25.45
N PRO A 5 -10.69 2.11 25.23
CA PRO A 5 -10.32 0.70 25.26
C PRO A 5 -9.57 0.23 24.01
N ARG A 6 -9.22 1.14 23.08
CA ARG A 6 -8.76 0.76 21.73
C ARG A 6 -7.43 1.38 21.34
N VAL A 7 -6.38 1.14 22.12
CA VAL A 7 -5.03 0.99 21.55
C VAL A 7 -4.26 0.01 22.44
N LEU A 8 -4.35 -1.28 22.11
CA LEU A 8 -3.30 -2.22 22.51
C LEU A 8 -2.42 -2.40 21.28
N PHE A 9 -1.21 -1.85 21.33
CA PHE A 9 -0.16 -2.19 20.37
C PHE A 9 0.21 -3.66 20.60
N SER A 10 -0.04 -4.51 19.60
CA SER A 10 0.46 -5.89 19.63
C SER A 10 1.99 -5.85 19.64
N THR A 11 2.58 -6.36 20.72
CA THR A 11 4.04 -6.53 20.85
C THR A 11 4.57 -7.75 20.10
N GLN A 12 3.67 -8.59 19.57
CA GLN A 12 4.03 -9.77 18.81
C GLN A 12 4.15 -9.42 17.32
N PRO A 13 5.33 -9.62 16.69
CA PRO A 13 5.45 -9.54 15.24
C PRO A 13 4.61 -10.65 14.59
N PRO A 14 4.00 -10.39 13.41
CA PRO A 14 3.18 -11.38 12.73
C PRO A 14 4.01 -12.63 12.38
N PRO A 15 3.48 -13.84 12.58
CA PRO A 15 4.23 -15.06 12.36
C PRO A 15 4.58 -15.21 10.88
N LEU A 16 5.87 -15.40 10.59
CA LEU A 16 6.37 -15.68 9.25
C LEU A 16 5.98 -17.11 8.87
N SER A 17 5.29 -17.25 7.74
CA SER A 17 4.90 -18.53 7.18
C SER A 17 6.12 -19.33 6.74
N ARG A 18 6.66 -20.19 7.61
CA ARG A 18 7.46 -21.35 7.20
C ARG A 18 7.55 -22.43 8.30
N ASP A 19 6.94 -23.56 7.97
CA ASP A 19 7.24 -24.95 8.36
C ASP A 19 7.35 -25.36 9.83
N GLY A 20 6.49 -26.33 10.20
CA GLY A 20 6.95 -27.56 10.84
C GLY A 20 6.99 -27.59 12.38
N GLN A 21 6.01 -28.31 12.95
CA GLN A 21 6.11 -29.20 14.11
C GLN A 21 6.62 -28.63 15.46
N GLY A 22 5.70 -28.65 16.44
CA GLY A 22 5.99 -29.12 17.79
C GLY A 22 6.66 -28.13 18.74
N VAL A 23 5.85 -27.47 19.58
CA VAL A 23 6.22 -27.28 20.99
C VAL A 23 4.94 -27.18 21.82
N GLU A 24 4.60 -28.30 22.43
CA GLU A 24 3.84 -28.32 23.68
C GLU A 24 4.68 -27.60 24.75
N PHE A 25 4.08 -26.62 25.43
CA PHE A 25 4.44 -26.33 26.82
C PHE A 25 3.13 -26.09 27.56
N LEU A 26 2.76 -27.10 28.33
CA LEU A 26 1.68 -27.09 29.32
C LEU A 26 2.13 -26.34 30.58
N ASP A 27 1.10 -25.90 31.32
CA ASP A 27 1.00 -25.71 32.79
C ASP A 27 0.68 -24.24 33.17
N SER A 28 -0.43 -23.89 33.83
CA SER A 28 -1.21 -24.63 34.82
C SER A 28 -2.70 -24.25 34.86
N THR A 29 -3.52 -25.27 35.11
CA THR A 29 -4.77 -25.27 35.92
C THR A 29 -5.82 -24.19 35.64
N ASP A 30 -6.78 -24.49 34.77
CA ASP A 30 -8.18 -24.48 35.23
C ASP A 30 -9.06 -25.36 34.32
N SER A 31 -9.75 -26.29 34.97
CA SER A 31 -10.66 -27.25 34.39
C SER A 31 -11.98 -26.57 34.05
N LEU A 32 -12.17 -26.09 32.82
CA LEU A 32 -13.52 -25.82 32.30
C LEU A 32 -13.62 -26.15 30.81
N ASN A 33 -14.43 -27.16 30.51
CA ASN A 33 -15.02 -27.43 29.20
C ASN A 33 -15.39 -26.15 28.46
N ARG A 34 -14.54 -25.70 27.54
CA ARG A 34 -14.92 -24.74 26.52
C ARG A 34 -14.43 -25.27 25.18
N ASN A 35 -15.37 -25.74 24.38
CA ASN A 35 -15.21 -25.78 22.94
C ASN A 35 -15.07 -24.32 22.46
N ILE A 36 -13.90 -23.70 22.66
CA ILE A 36 -13.59 -22.37 22.15
C ILE A 36 -13.39 -22.55 20.66
N ARG A 37 -14.48 -22.40 19.92
CA ARG A 37 -14.43 -22.18 18.49
C ARG A 37 -13.79 -20.81 18.27
N THR A 38 -12.47 -20.78 18.10
CA THR A 38 -11.76 -19.58 17.66
C THR A 38 -12.34 -19.13 16.33
N LYS A 39 -13.12 -18.05 16.34
CA LYS A 39 -13.59 -17.41 15.11
C LYS A 39 -12.34 -17.03 14.31
N ARG A 40 -12.23 -17.54 13.09
CA ARG A 40 -11.22 -17.06 12.14
C ARG A 40 -11.49 -15.58 11.92
N SER A 41 -10.55 -14.72 12.31
CA SER A 41 -10.57 -13.31 11.92
C SER A 41 -10.39 -13.27 10.41
N THR A 42 -11.34 -12.69 9.70
CA THR A 42 -11.13 -12.36 8.29
C THR A 42 -9.98 -11.35 8.20
N HIS A 43 -9.06 -11.58 7.27
CA HIS A 43 -7.99 -10.63 6.98
C HIS A 43 -8.60 -9.24 6.71
N PRO A 44 -8.10 -8.15 7.29
CA PRO A 44 -8.74 -6.83 7.22
C PRO A 44 -8.47 -6.20 5.85
N VAL A 45 -9.06 -6.76 4.79
CA VAL A 45 -9.02 -6.15 3.45
C VAL A 45 -10.35 -5.45 3.20
N HIS A 46 -10.79 -4.65 4.19
CA HIS A 46 -12.00 -3.81 4.23
C HIS A 46 -13.19 -4.48 4.92
N ASN A 47 -13.53 -3.97 6.12
CA ASN A 47 -14.71 -4.40 6.83
C ASN A 47 -15.96 -4.01 6.03
N ARG A 48 -17.02 -4.82 6.11
CA ARG A 48 -18.31 -4.50 5.47
C ARG A 48 -18.77 -3.10 5.89
N GLY A 49 -18.90 -2.19 4.92
CA GLY A 49 -19.39 -0.81 5.14
C GLY A 49 -18.31 0.27 5.18
N GLU A 50 -17.03 -0.09 5.16
CA GLU A 50 -15.93 0.87 5.01
C GLU A 50 -15.62 1.10 3.54
N TYR A 51 -15.61 2.36 3.12
CA TYR A 51 -15.27 2.77 1.75
C TYR A 51 -14.16 3.82 1.81
N SER A 52 -13.20 3.71 0.90
CA SER A 52 -12.17 4.73 0.75
C SER A 52 -12.79 6.04 0.23
N VAL A 53 -12.13 7.14 0.58
CA VAL A 53 -12.49 8.49 0.10
C VAL A 53 -12.18 8.64 -1.40
N CYS A 54 -11.15 7.95 -1.88
CA CYS A 54 -10.75 7.85 -3.28
C CYS A 54 -10.63 6.38 -3.69
N ASP A 55 -11.16 6.01 -4.85
CA ASP A 55 -11.03 4.66 -5.38
C ASP A 55 -9.64 4.50 -6.03
N SER A 56 -8.90 3.45 -5.67
CA SER A 56 -7.56 3.16 -6.20
C SER A 56 -7.54 1.83 -6.96
N VAL A 57 -6.66 1.73 -7.95
CA VAL A 57 -6.37 0.51 -8.69
C VAL A 57 -4.90 0.17 -8.53
N SER A 58 -4.62 -1.07 -8.11
CA SER A 58 -3.27 -1.58 -7.91
C SER A 58 -2.96 -2.71 -8.90
N VAL A 59 -1.80 -2.65 -9.55
CA VAL A 59 -1.39 -3.61 -10.59
C VAL A 59 0.12 -3.91 -10.47
N TRP A 60 0.49 -5.16 -10.68
CA TRP A 60 1.88 -5.55 -10.90
C TRP A 60 2.29 -5.25 -12.34
N VAL A 61 3.17 -4.27 -12.52
CA VAL A 61 3.70 -3.82 -13.82
C VAL A 61 5.01 -4.53 -14.11
N ALA A 62 5.02 -5.40 -15.12
CA ALA A 62 6.16 -6.22 -15.52
C ALA A 62 6.98 -5.63 -16.68
N ASN A 63 6.38 -4.73 -17.45
CA ASN A 63 6.92 -4.18 -18.69
C ASN A 63 7.18 -2.67 -18.57
N LYS A 64 7.68 -2.22 -17.42
CA LYS A 64 8.05 -0.83 -17.21
C LYS A 64 9.39 -0.55 -17.90
N THR A 65 9.39 0.33 -18.90
CA THR A 65 10.58 0.65 -19.72
C THR A 65 11.21 1.99 -19.35
N THR A 66 10.43 2.92 -18.79
CA THR A 66 10.90 4.25 -18.38
C THR A 66 10.44 4.58 -16.97
N ALA A 67 11.25 5.37 -16.26
CA ALA A 67 10.90 5.92 -14.97
C ALA A 67 11.68 7.21 -14.69
N THR A 68 11.26 7.96 -13.68
CA THR A 68 12.00 9.13 -13.20
C THR A 68 12.86 8.72 -12.00
N ASP A 69 14.16 8.99 -12.03
CA ASP A 69 15.07 8.81 -10.90
C ASP A 69 14.79 9.83 -9.78
N ILE A 70 15.31 9.60 -8.58
CA ILE A 70 15.19 10.48 -7.41
C ILE A 70 15.72 11.90 -7.67
N LYS A 71 16.65 12.04 -8.62
CA LYS A 71 17.18 13.33 -9.08
C LYS A 71 16.25 14.07 -10.07
N GLY A 72 15.08 13.50 -10.39
CA GLY A 72 14.13 14.08 -11.34
C GLY A 72 14.44 13.81 -12.82
N LYS A 73 15.49 13.02 -13.12
CA LYS A 73 15.89 12.67 -14.49
C LYS A 73 15.16 11.44 -14.99
N GLU A 74 14.75 11.42 -16.25
CA GLU A 74 14.21 10.24 -16.91
C GLU A 74 15.30 9.19 -17.18
N VAL A 75 15.04 7.93 -16.83
CA VAL A 75 15.94 6.79 -16.97
C VAL A 75 15.20 5.60 -17.57
N THR A 76 15.92 4.77 -18.34
CA THR A 76 15.37 3.54 -18.91
C THR A 76 15.45 2.42 -17.88
N VAL A 77 14.33 1.76 -17.59
CA VAL A 77 14.28 0.59 -16.70
C VAL A 77 14.57 -0.67 -17.51
N MET A 78 15.48 -1.50 -17.01
CA MET A 78 15.83 -2.75 -17.68
C MET A 78 14.73 -3.80 -17.42
N VAL A 79 13.95 -4.15 -18.43
CA VAL A 79 12.85 -5.11 -18.29
C VAL A 79 13.39 -6.51 -17.99
N ASP A 80 14.38 -6.95 -18.77
CA ASP A 80 15.05 -8.24 -18.61
C ASP A 80 16.49 -8.01 -18.15
N VAL A 81 16.85 -8.61 -17.02
CA VAL A 81 18.18 -8.55 -16.41
C VAL A 81 18.80 -9.93 -16.46
N ASN A 82 19.81 -10.11 -17.31
CA ASN A 82 20.53 -11.37 -17.40
C ASN A 82 21.61 -11.43 -16.31
N LEU A 83 21.44 -12.34 -15.35
CA LEU A 83 22.42 -12.60 -14.30
C LEU A 83 22.66 -14.12 -14.22
N ASN A 84 23.92 -14.54 -14.36
CA ASN A 84 24.33 -15.95 -14.29
C ASN A 84 23.54 -16.87 -15.24
N ASN A 85 23.39 -16.48 -16.51
CA ASN A 85 22.58 -17.17 -17.54
C ASN A 85 21.06 -17.26 -17.26
N ASN A 86 20.57 -16.62 -16.19
CA ASN A 86 19.14 -16.52 -15.91
C ASN A 86 18.64 -15.10 -16.22
N ALA A 87 17.52 -15.01 -16.93
CA ALA A 87 16.84 -13.75 -17.19
C ALA A 87 15.83 -13.45 -16.06
N TYR A 88 16.05 -12.35 -15.35
CA TYR A 88 15.15 -11.87 -14.30
C TYR A 88 14.34 -10.68 -14.78
N LYS A 89 13.03 -10.67 -14.45
CA LYS A 89 12.16 -9.54 -14.71
C LYS A 89 11.97 -8.67 -13.48
N GLN A 90 11.97 -7.36 -13.68
CA GLN A 90 11.63 -6.40 -12.63
C GLN A 90 10.12 -6.14 -12.63
N TYR A 91 9.48 -6.35 -11.48
CA TYR A 91 8.06 -6.08 -11.28
C TYR A 91 7.88 -4.92 -10.32
N PHE A 92 6.96 -4.02 -10.65
CA PHE A 92 6.63 -2.87 -9.81
C PHE A 92 5.16 -2.94 -9.41
N PHE A 93 4.86 -2.86 -8.13
CA PHE A 93 3.48 -2.78 -7.65
C PHE A 93 3.04 -1.31 -7.69
N GLU A 94 2.37 -0.92 -8.77
CA GLU A 94 1.90 0.45 -8.95
C GLU A 94 0.44 0.57 -8.49
N THR A 95 0.14 1.60 -7.72
CA THR A 95 -1.23 1.94 -7.31
C THR A 95 -1.57 3.37 -7.70
N LYS A 96 -2.63 3.54 -8.50
CA LYS A 96 -3.08 4.84 -9.03
C LYS A 96 -4.50 5.15 -8.61
N CYS A 97 -4.87 6.43 -8.67
CA CYS A 97 -6.28 6.82 -8.58
C CYS A 97 -7.06 6.31 -9.79
N ARG A 98 -8.26 5.75 -9.54
CA ARG A 98 -9.20 5.36 -10.60
C ARG A 98 -9.81 6.59 -11.27
N ASP A 99 -10.22 7.56 -10.47
CA ASP A 99 -10.85 8.80 -10.88
C ASP A 99 -10.37 9.94 -9.96
N PRO A 100 -9.96 11.11 -10.48
CA PRO A 100 -9.65 12.28 -9.66
C PRO A 100 -10.85 12.83 -8.86
N LYS A 101 -12.09 12.55 -9.27
CA LYS A 101 -13.33 12.98 -8.60
C LYS A 101 -14.34 11.83 -8.57
N PRO A 102 -14.25 10.89 -7.60
CA PRO A 102 -15.18 9.77 -7.49
C PRO A 102 -16.64 10.19 -7.25
N VAL A 103 -16.89 11.44 -6.85
CA VAL A 103 -18.21 12.08 -6.81
C VAL A 103 -18.12 13.49 -7.42
N SER A 104 -19.26 14.08 -7.81
CA SER A 104 -19.29 15.39 -8.46
C SER A 104 -18.65 16.52 -7.64
N SER A 105 -18.70 16.44 -6.31
CA SER A 105 -18.09 17.41 -5.38
C SER A 105 -16.58 17.20 -5.13
N GLY A 106 -15.97 16.14 -5.67
CA GLY A 106 -14.58 15.77 -5.42
C GLY A 106 -14.46 14.38 -4.80
N CYS A 107 -13.83 14.29 -3.63
CA CYS A 107 -13.67 13.01 -2.94
C CYS A 107 -14.93 12.60 -2.14
N ARG A 108 -15.11 11.30 -1.92
CA ARG A 108 -16.27 10.72 -1.23
C ARG A 108 -16.26 11.12 0.26
N GLY A 109 -17.38 11.64 0.75
CA GLY A 109 -17.56 11.95 2.19
C GLY A 109 -16.94 13.26 2.66
N ILE A 110 -16.40 14.09 1.76
CA ILE A 110 -15.89 15.42 2.10
C ILE A 110 -17.05 16.43 2.12
N ASP A 111 -17.07 17.31 3.11
CA ASP A 111 -18.01 18.43 3.19
C ASP A 111 -17.76 19.45 2.07
N ALA A 112 -18.52 19.28 1.00
CA ALA A 112 -18.44 20.10 -0.20
C ALA A 112 -18.89 21.56 0.01
N ARG A 113 -19.49 21.92 1.15
CA ARG A 113 -19.86 23.32 1.45
C ARG A 113 -18.63 24.15 1.73
N HIS A 114 -17.70 23.60 2.51
CA HIS A 114 -16.53 24.33 3.01
C HIS A 114 -15.22 23.96 2.29
N TRP A 115 -15.18 22.79 1.61
CA TRP A 115 -13.95 22.26 1.02
C TRP A 115 -14.08 21.98 -0.48
N ASN A 116 -13.05 22.35 -1.23
CA ASN A 116 -12.74 21.75 -2.52
C ASN A 116 -11.92 20.49 -2.27
N SER A 117 -12.13 19.44 -3.07
CA SER A 117 -11.35 18.21 -2.92
C SER A 117 -11.12 17.50 -4.26
N TYR A 118 -10.00 16.79 -4.36
CA TYR A 118 -9.67 15.92 -5.48
C TYR A 118 -8.73 14.79 -5.07
N CYS A 119 -8.81 13.68 -5.78
CA CYS A 119 -7.96 12.52 -5.61
C CYS A 119 -6.69 12.66 -6.47
N THR A 120 -5.53 12.40 -5.87
CA THR A 120 -4.23 12.42 -6.56
C THR A 120 -3.41 11.18 -6.23
N THR A 121 -2.67 10.71 -7.22
CA THR A 121 -1.71 9.61 -7.03
C THR A 121 -0.48 10.13 -6.31
N THR A 122 -0.05 9.44 -5.26
CA THR A 122 1.21 9.70 -4.58
C THR A 122 2.29 8.76 -5.10
N HIS A 123 3.55 9.12 -4.84
CA HIS A 123 4.69 8.40 -5.36
C HIS A 123 5.61 7.96 -4.25
N THR A 124 6.31 6.86 -4.48
CA THR A 124 7.41 6.39 -3.65
C THR A 124 8.62 6.10 -4.53
N PHE A 125 9.78 5.97 -3.91
CA PHE A 125 11.02 5.62 -4.59
C PHE A 125 11.41 4.19 -4.26
N VAL A 126 11.58 3.37 -5.31
CA VAL A 126 12.02 1.98 -5.20
C VAL A 126 13.31 1.75 -5.95
N LYS A 127 14.11 0.79 -5.48
CA LYS A 127 15.37 0.44 -6.13
C LYS A 127 15.09 -0.38 -7.39
N ALA A 128 15.62 0.06 -8.53
CA ALA A 128 15.50 -0.64 -9.81
C ALA A 128 16.83 -0.61 -10.56
N LEU A 129 17.08 -1.64 -11.37
CA LEU A 129 18.17 -1.66 -12.31
C LEU A 129 17.77 -0.86 -13.55
N THR A 130 18.54 0.18 -13.85
CA THR A 130 18.26 1.14 -14.90
C THR A 130 19.47 1.33 -15.80
N MET A 131 19.23 1.68 -17.05
CA MET A 131 20.24 1.99 -18.03
C MET A 131 20.19 3.49 -18.37
N GLU A 132 21.35 4.14 -18.35
CA GLU A 132 21.52 5.52 -18.80
C GLU A 132 22.69 5.53 -19.80
N GLY A 133 22.38 5.70 -21.08
CA GLY A 133 23.34 5.45 -22.15
C GLY A 133 23.78 3.98 -22.17
N GLN A 134 25.06 3.71 -21.96
CA GLN A 134 25.60 2.34 -21.85
C GLN A 134 25.89 1.89 -20.42
N GLN A 135 25.55 2.69 -19.41
CA GLN A 135 25.83 2.38 -18.01
C GLN A 135 24.57 1.85 -17.31
N ALA A 136 24.62 0.57 -16.93
CA ALA A 136 23.64 -0.03 -16.04
C ALA A 136 24.00 0.28 -14.58
N ALA A 137 23.04 0.80 -13.82
CA ALA A 137 23.22 1.10 -12.42
C ALA A 137 21.91 0.92 -11.64
N TRP A 138 22.04 0.57 -10.36
CA TRP A 138 20.94 0.60 -9.42
C TRP A 138 20.61 2.04 -9.05
N ARG A 139 19.38 2.46 -9.34
CA ARG A 139 18.87 3.81 -9.04
C ARG A 139 17.55 3.72 -8.28
N PHE A 140 17.16 4.82 -7.65
CA PHE A 140 15.87 4.93 -6.99
C PHE A 140 14.88 5.57 -7.94
N ILE A 141 13.95 4.77 -8.47
CA ILE A 141 12.95 5.25 -9.42
C ILE A 141 11.62 5.56 -8.73
N ARG A 142 10.95 6.59 -9.22
CA ARG A 142 9.62 7.00 -8.80
C ARG A 142 8.56 6.05 -9.38
N ILE A 143 7.73 5.47 -8.51
CA ILE A 143 6.55 4.68 -8.89
C ILE A 143 5.31 5.19 -8.17
N ASP A 144 4.14 4.94 -8.76
CA ASP A 144 2.84 5.29 -8.18
C ASP A 144 2.52 4.33 -7.03
N THR A 145 2.22 4.84 -5.83
CA THR A 145 2.13 4.00 -4.62
C THR A 145 0.78 4.00 -3.92
N ALA A 146 -0.03 5.05 -4.08
CA ALA A 146 -1.35 5.15 -3.46
C ALA A 146 -2.18 6.26 -4.12
N CYS A 147 -3.48 6.27 -3.83
CA CYS A 147 -4.38 7.37 -4.16
C CYS A 147 -4.85 8.06 -2.88
N VAL A 148 -4.65 9.38 -2.78
CA VAL A 148 -5.02 10.17 -1.60
C VAL A 148 -5.95 11.32 -1.97
N CYS A 149 -6.80 11.73 -1.04
CA CYS A 149 -7.63 12.92 -1.21
C CYS A 149 -6.90 14.15 -0.68
N VAL A 150 -6.84 15.19 -1.50
CA VAL A 150 -6.34 16.52 -1.13
C VAL A 150 -7.54 17.46 -0.97
N ILE A 151 -7.54 18.26 0.10
CA ILE A 151 -8.58 19.24 0.38
C ILE A 151 -8.01 20.65 0.40
N SER A 152 -8.79 21.63 -0.06
CA SER A 152 -8.50 23.05 0.08
C SER A 152 -9.74 23.82 0.51
N ARG A 153 -9.57 24.82 1.39
CA ARG A 153 -10.68 25.59 1.94
C ARG A 153 -11.28 26.46 0.84
N LYS A 154 -12.61 26.46 0.70
CA LYS A 154 -13.31 27.45 -0.13
C LYS A 154 -13.21 28.80 0.55
N THR A 155 -12.82 29.83 -0.18
CA THR A 155 -13.02 31.21 0.28
C THR A 155 -14.50 31.51 0.15
N GLU A 156 -15.15 31.89 1.25
CA GLU A 156 -16.47 32.48 1.18
C GLU A 156 -16.32 33.78 0.38
N ASN A 157 -16.99 33.86 -0.78
CA ASN A 157 -17.19 35.14 -1.41
C ASN A 157 -18.14 35.91 -0.48
N LEU A 158 -17.62 36.94 0.19
CA LEU A 158 -18.43 38.04 0.72
C LEU A 158 -19.13 38.75 -0.44
#